data_AF-A0A954UTD3-F1
#
_entry.id   AF-A0A954UTD3-F1
#
_cell.length_a   1.000
_cell.length_b   1.000
_cell.length_c   1.000
_cell.angle_alpha   90.00
_cell.angle_beta   90.00
_cell.angle_gamma   90.00
#
_symmetry.space_group_name_H-M   'P 1'
#
loop_
_entity.id
_entity.type
_entity.pdbx_description
1 polymer ?
#
loop_
_entity_poly.entity_id
_entity_poly.type
_entity_poly.pdbx_seq_one_letter_code
_entity_poly.pdbx_strand_id
1 'polypeptide(L)' 'MSKDVSFPGKPPSKLNSRAAEAFAELRLASEERTKRVTFDIPATLHQRVKQACVREDISMSQVLREFLERRFPQAPQ' A
#
# COMPACT_ATOMS: atom_id res chain seq x y z
N MET A 1 11.30 -40.52 15.65
CA MET A 1 11.27 -39.71 16.87
C MET A 1 10.61 -38.38 16.54
N SER A 2 9.28 -38.37 16.48
CA SER A 2 8.49 -37.17 16.17
C SER A 2 8.02 -36.57 17.48
N LYS A 3 8.53 -35.39 17.83
CA LYS A 3 8.02 -34.64 18.99
C LYS A 3 6.76 -33.92 18.55
N ASP A 4 5.62 -34.43 18.97
CA ASP A 4 4.35 -33.71 18.86
C ASP A 4 4.45 -32.38 19.62
N VAL A 5 4.33 -31.28 18.89
CA VAL A 5 4.23 -29.93 19.47
C VAL A 5 2.75 -29.62 19.61
N SER A 6 2.25 -29.73 20.83
CA SER A 6 0.88 -29.36 21.18
C SER A 6 0.77 -27.84 21.27
N PHE A 7 0.01 -27.25 20.34
CA PHE A 7 -0.36 -25.83 20.40
C PHE A 7 -1.68 -25.72 21.19
N PRO A 8 -1.69 -25.15 22.41
CA PRO A 8 -2.92 -25.02 23.18
C PRO A 8 -3.93 -24.15 22.41
N GLY A 9 -5.10 -24.71 22.15
CA GLY A 9 -6.14 -24.18 21.27
C GLY A 9 -6.92 -22.98 21.81
N LYS A 10 -6.29 -22.07 22.55
CA LYS A 10 -6.93 -20.81 22.93
C LYS A 10 -5.98 -19.64 22.72
N PRO A 11 -6.13 -18.87 21.61
CA PRO A 11 -5.33 -17.68 21.40
C PRO A 11 -5.57 -16.72 22.58
N PRO A 12 -4.52 -16.04 23.08
CA PRO A 12 -4.67 -15.09 24.17
C PRO A 12 -5.64 -13.99 23.73
N SER A 13 -6.82 -13.94 24.36
CA SER A 13 -7.89 -12.96 24.10
C SER A 13 -7.52 -11.51 24.47
N LYS A 14 -6.28 -11.25 24.89
CA LYS A 14 -5.86 -9.91 25.31
C LYS A 14 -5.32 -9.18 24.07
N LEU A 15 -6.14 -8.24 23.57
CA LEU A 15 -5.68 -7.18 22.69
C LEU A 15 -4.50 -6.47 23.37
N ASN A 16 -3.30 -6.62 22.82
CA ASN A 16 -2.13 -5.91 23.30
C ASN A 16 -2.26 -4.44 22.90
N SER A 17 -2.84 -3.60 23.78
CA SER A 17 -3.06 -2.17 23.54
C SER A 17 -1.79 -1.46 23.09
N ARG A 18 -0.65 -1.81 23.71
CA ARG A 18 0.67 -1.30 23.33
C ARG A 18 1.09 -1.64 21.89
N ALA A 19 0.71 -2.81 21.39
CA ALA A 19 0.94 -3.16 19.99
C ALA A 19 -0.01 -2.36 19.07
N ALA A 20 -1.27 -2.20 19.46
CA ALA A 20 -2.23 -1.39 18.69
C ALA A 20 -1.81 0.09 18.62
N GLU A 21 -1.29 0.65 19.71
CA GLU A 21 -0.77 2.02 19.78
C GLU A 21 0.49 2.21 18.95
N ALA A 22 1.45 1.28 19.02
CA ALA A 22 2.66 1.32 18.18
C ALA A 22 2.33 1.26 16.67
N PHE A 23 1.34 0.46 16.28
CA PHE A 23 0.84 0.41 14.89
C PHE A 23 0.09 1.69 14.49
N ALA A 24 -0.58 2.37 15.42
CA ALA A 24 -1.24 3.64 15.18
C ALA A 24 -0.22 4.79 15.04
N GLU A 25 0.83 4.82 15.87
CA GLU A 25 1.91 5.81 15.81
C GLU A 25 2.71 5.72 14.51
N LEU A 26 3.00 4.51 14.00
CA LEU A 26 3.61 4.32 12.68
C LEU A 26 2.72 4.81 11.52
N ARG A 27 1.39 4.85 11.71
CA ARG A 27 0.43 5.35 10.70
C ARG A 27 0.25 6.87 10.72
N LEU A 28 0.70 7.54 11.78
CA LEU A 28 0.48 8.98 12.00
C LEU A 28 1.69 9.84 11.61
N ALA A 29 2.83 9.23 11.30
CA ALA A 29 4.01 9.91 10.79
C ALA A 29 3.83 10.33 9.32
N SER A 30 3.05 11.39 9.13
CA SER A 30 3.12 12.32 7.99
C SER A 30 2.96 11.73 6.59
N GLU A 31 1.74 11.33 6.24
CA GLU A 31 1.32 11.27 4.83
C GLU A 31 0.15 12.22 4.63
N GLU A 32 0.25 13.14 3.67
CA GLU A 32 -0.89 13.92 3.19
C GLU A 32 -2.10 12.98 2.97
N ARG A 33 -3.32 13.43 3.32
CA ARG A 33 -4.53 12.58 3.19
C ARG A 33 -4.67 12.05 1.77
N THR A 34 -4.32 10.77 1.58
CA THR A 34 -4.44 10.11 0.29
C THR A 34 -5.91 9.85 -0.02
N LYS A 35 -6.36 10.26 -1.20
CA LYS A 35 -7.70 9.95 -1.72
C LYS A 35 -7.58 8.83 -2.76
N ARG A 36 -8.46 7.84 -2.68
CA ARG A 36 -8.51 6.73 -3.65
C ARG A 36 -9.13 7.21 -4.95
N VAL A 37 -8.43 7.01 -6.06
CA VAL A 37 -8.94 7.25 -7.42
C VAL A 37 -9.25 5.89 -8.06
N THR A 38 -10.48 5.72 -8.54
CA THR A 38 -10.92 4.50 -9.25
C THR A 38 -11.27 4.89 -10.67
N PHE A 39 -10.63 4.25 -11.65
CA PHE A 39 -10.93 4.45 -13.06
C PHE A 39 -10.64 3.16 -13.82
N ASP A 40 -11.42 2.91 -14.86
CA ASP A 40 -11.23 1.78 -15.74
C ASP A 40 -10.25 2.11 -16.85
N ILE A 41 -9.40 1.14 -17.19
CA ILE A 41 -8.50 1.20 -18.35
C ILE A 41 -8.61 -0.07 -19.17
N PRO A 42 -8.43 0.00 -20.51
CA PRO A 42 -8.38 -1.18 -21.35
C PRO A 42 -7.31 -2.16 -20.86
N ALA A 43 -7.61 -3.46 -20.85
CA ALA A 43 -6.69 -4.50 -20.40
C ALA A 43 -5.34 -4.46 -21.15
N THR A 44 -5.38 -4.14 -22.44
CA THR A 44 -4.18 -3.97 -23.29
C THR A 44 -3.29 -2.81 -22.84
N LEU A 45 -3.88 -1.71 -22.36
CA LEU A 45 -3.14 -0.59 -21.80
C LEU A 45 -2.54 -0.98 -20.46
N HIS A 46 -3.32 -1.59 -19.57
CA HIS A 46 -2.86 -2.05 -18.26
C HIS A 46 -1.65 -3.00 -18.38
N GLN A 47 -1.69 -3.95 -19.32
CA GLN A 47 -0.59 -4.89 -19.54
C GLN A 47 0.70 -4.20 -19.98
N ARG A 48 0.62 -3.23 -20.91
CA ARG A 48 1.78 -2.45 -21.36
C ARG A 48 2.39 -1.63 -20.22
N VAL A 49 1.54 -0.93 -19.46
CA VAL A 49 1.97 -0.12 -18.31
C VAL A 49 2.64 -1.01 -17.26
N LYS A 50 2.04 -2.16 -16.92
CA LYS A 50 2.61 -3.10 -15.97
C LYS A 50 3.97 -3.62 -16.41
N GLN A 51 4.13 -3.97 -17.69
CA GLN A 51 5.41 -4.45 -18.23
C GLN A 51 6.50 -3.37 -18.18
N ALA A 52 6.17 -2.11 -18.47
CA ALA A 52 7.11 -0.99 -18.35
C ALA A 52 7.54 -0.78 -16.88
N CYS A 53 6.58 -0.76 -15.96
CA CYS A 53 6.84 -0.59 -14.53
C CYS A 53 7.79 -1.66 -13.97
N VAL A 54 7.64 -2.92 -14.40
CA VAL A 54 8.53 -4.02 -13.99
C VAL A 54 9.96 -3.82 -14.50
N ARG A 55 10.15 -3.25 -15.69
CA ARG A 55 11.49 -3.00 -16.26
C ARG A 55 12.22 -1.87 -15.54
N GLU A 56 11.47 -0.89 -15.06
CA GLU A 56 11.99 0.33 -14.42
C GLU A 56 12.04 0.22 -12.89
N ASP A 57 11.62 -0.91 -12.31
CA ASP A 57 11.51 -1.14 -10.85
C ASP A 57 10.66 -0.09 -10.12
N ILE A 58 9.64 0.44 -10.80
CA ILE A 58 8.74 1.48 -10.28
C ILE A 58 7.34 0.93 -10.04
N SER A 59 6.65 1.49 -9.03
CA SER A 59 5.24 1.13 -8.78
C SER A 59 4.31 1.87 -9.75
N MET A 60 3.25 1.20 -10.23
CA MET A 60 2.21 1.84 -11.04
C MET A 60 1.58 3.05 -10.35
N SER A 61 1.44 3.02 -9.02
CA SER A 61 0.91 4.14 -8.24
C SER A 61 1.78 5.40 -8.34
N GLN A 62 3.11 5.24 -8.39
CA GLN A 62 4.03 6.35 -8.58
C GLN A 62 3.92 6.93 -10.00
N VAL A 63 3.87 6.07 -11.02
CA VAL A 63 3.67 6.50 -12.42
C VAL A 63 2.39 7.32 -12.57
N LEU A 64 1.29 6.84 -11.98
CA LEU A 64 0.01 7.55 -12.03
C LEU A 64 0.07 8.88 -11.26
N ARG A 65 0.77 8.93 -10.13
CA ARG A 65 0.95 10.18 -9.37
C ARG A 65 1.73 11.21 -10.19
N GLU A 66 2.88 10.83 -10.74
CA GLU A 66 3.69 11.72 -11.60
C GLU A 66 2.92 12.17 -12.84
N PHE A 67 2.18 11.26 -13.49
CA PHE A 67 1.38 11.59 -14.66
C PHE A 67 0.31 12.65 -14.33
N LEU A 68 -0.36 12.51 -13.19
CA LEU A 68 -1.36 13.48 -12.72
C LEU A 68 -0.73 14.81 -12.33
N GLU A 69 0.42 14.80 -11.64
CA GLU A 69 1.15 16.03 -11.25
C GLU A 69 1.66 16.81 -12.47
N ARG A 70 2.17 16.11 -13.49
CA ARG A 70 2.58 16.74 -14.76
C ARG A 70 1.40 17.34 -15.52
N ARG A 71 0.22 16.71 -15.45
CA ARG A 71 -0.99 17.18 -16.14
C ARG A 71 -1.69 18.32 -15.39
N PHE A 72 -1.63 18.29 -14.06
CA PHE A 72 -2.23 19.27 -13.16
C PHE A 72 -1.14 19.82 -12.23
N PRO A 73 -0.23 20.68 -12.75
CA PRO A 73 0.78 21.30 -11.90
C PRO A 73 0.10 22.11 -10.80
N GLN A 74 0.73 22.16 -9.62
CA GLN A 74 0.28 23.06 -8.57
C GLN A 74 0.32 24.48 -9.13
N ALA A 75 -0.84 25.13 -9.23
CA ALA A 75 -0.90 26.52 -9.67
C ALA A 75 0.02 27.33 -8.76
N PRO A 76 0.85 28.24 -9.30
CA PRO A 76 1.52 29.22 -8.47
C PRO A 76 0.42 30.02 -7.76
N GLN A 77 0.32 29.86 -6.44
CA GLN A 77 -0.48 30.75 -5.62
C GLN A 77 0.22 32.10 -5.50
#